data_AF-A0A2D9SYC9-F1
#
_entry.id   AF-A0A2D9SYC9-F1
#
_cell.length_a   1.000
_cell.length_b   1.000
_cell.length_c   1.000
_cell.angle_alpha   90.00
_cell.angle_beta   90.00
_cell.angle_gamma   90.00
#
_symmetry.space_group_name_H-M   'P 1'
#
loop_
_entity.id
_entity.type
_entity.pdbx_description
1 polymer ?
#
loop_
_entity_poly.entity_id
_entity_poly.type
_entity_poly.pdbx_seq_one_letter_code
_entity_poly.pdbx_strand_id
1 'polypeptide(L)'
;MSDIILGPDVYVNASVALGSPPEHVVRRVLKPGKKTKTTEWILARVEAMLNNVEAFKKEAVDQQMSTIRQFVDIVEKDDHPSDEWKEGLVAAAKAAGVKRVITDHPDFADKDEIDGIELISSDAWLVEQTTPPPPPGA
;
A
#
# COMPACT_ATOMS: atom_id res chain seq x y z
N MET A 1 14.30 -4.46 -6.84
CA MET A 1 13.36 -5.27 -5.99
C MET A 1 12.23 -4.31 -5.60
N SER A 2 11.09 -4.73 -5.04
CA SER A 2 9.99 -3.78 -4.85
C SER A 2 10.34 -2.81 -3.72
N ASP A 3 10.90 -1.64 -4.05
CA ASP A 3 11.28 -0.56 -3.14
C ASP A 3 10.06 0.28 -2.69
N ILE A 4 8.92 -0.38 -2.46
CA ILE A 4 7.63 0.24 -2.14
C ILE A 4 6.91 -0.53 -1.04
N ILE A 5 6.07 0.17 -0.28
CA ILE A 5 4.95 -0.41 0.48
C ILE A 5 3.62 0.15 -0.04
N LEU A 6 2.53 -0.59 0.14
CA LEU A 6 1.18 -0.15 -0.21
C LEU A 6 0.48 0.40 1.04
N GLY A 7 -0.14 1.57 0.92
CA GLY A 7 -0.97 2.15 1.97
C GLY A 7 -2.27 1.37 2.19
N PRO A 8 -2.90 1.49 3.38
CA PRO A 8 -4.14 0.79 3.68
C PRO A 8 -5.27 1.05 2.67
N ASP A 9 -5.42 2.31 2.26
CA ASP A 9 -6.43 2.77 1.33
C ASP A 9 -6.31 2.12 -0.05
N VAL A 10 -5.09 1.80 -0.52
CA VAL A 10 -4.87 1.11 -1.81
C VAL A 10 -5.48 -0.29 -1.79
N TYR A 11 -5.29 -1.04 -0.70
CA TYR A 11 -5.91 -2.36 -0.55
C TYR A 11 -7.44 -2.27 -0.51
N VAL A 12 -7.97 -1.30 0.25
CA VAL A 12 -9.42 -1.11 0.39
C VAL A 12 -10.04 -0.72 -0.95
N ASN A 13 -9.47 0.28 -1.64
CA ASN A 13 -9.93 0.77 -2.93
C ASN A 13 -9.89 -0.34 -4.00
N ALA A 14 -8.83 -1.15 -4.02
CA ALA A 14 -8.73 -2.32 -4.89
C ALA A 14 -9.85 -3.36 -4.65
N SER A 15 -10.41 -3.39 -3.44
CA SER A 15 -11.43 -4.36 -3.03
C SER A 15 -12.85 -3.91 -3.34
N VAL A 16 -13.07 -2.60 -3.40
CA VAL A 16 -14.39 -2.00 -3.68
C VAL A 16 -14.57 -1.59 -5.14
N ALA A 17 -13.48 -1.33 -5.88
CA ALA A 17 -13.52 -0.80 -7.25
C ALA A 17 -12.71 -1.67 -8.23
N LEU A 18 -13.40 -2.59 -8.92
CA LEU A 18 -12.79 -3.43 -9.95
C LEU A 18 -12.34 -2.61 -11.16
N GLY A 19 -11.16 -2.92 -11.71
CA GLY A 19 -10.57 -2.18 -12.83
C GLY A 19 -10.05 -0.78 -12.48
N SER A 20 -10.02 -0.43 -11.18
CA SER A 20 -9.44 0.83 -10.71
C SER A 20 -7.91 0.78 -10.71
N PRO A 21 -7.23 1.95 -10.73
CA PRO A 21 -5.78 2.03 -10.58
C PRO A 21 -5.24 1.28 -9.35
N PRO A 22 -5.85 1.39 -8.15
CA PRO A 22 -5.44 0.62 -6.97
C PRO A 22 -5.50 -0.90 -7.17
N GLU A 23 -6.51 -1.40 -7.89
CA GLU A 23 -6.62 -2.83 -8.23
C GLU A 23 -5.47 -3.30 -9.12
N HIS A 24 -5.11 -2.51 -10.12
CA HIS A 24 -4.00 -2.80 -11.02
C HIS A 24 -2.65 -2.75 -10.28
N VAL A 25 -2.46 -1.81 -9.36
CA VAL A 25 -1.28 -1.76 -8.48
C VAL A 25 -1.20 -3.04 -7.65
N VAL A 26 -2.26 -3.39 -6.91
CA VAL A 26 -2.28 -4.58 -6.05
C VAL A 26 -1.97 -5.84 -6.84
N ARG A 27 -2.58 -6.05 -8.02
CA ARG A 27 -2.29 -7.22 -8.88
C ARG A 27 -0.85 -7.27 -9.39
N ARG A 28 -0.22 -6.10 -9.60
CA ARG A 28 1.15 -6.04 -10.11
C ARG A 28 2.18 -6.22 -9.00
N VAL A 29 1.86 -5.78 -7.79
CA VAL A 29 2.74 -5.80 -6.61
C VAL A 29 2.62 -7.11 -5.84
N LEU A 30 1.40 -7.61 -5.63
CA LEU A 30 1.14 -8.88 -4.95
C LEU A 30 1.15 -10.01 -5.97
N LYS A 31 2.29 -10.69 -6.10
CA LYS A 31 2.47 -11.81 -7.03
C LYS A 31 2.85 -13.10 -6.29
N PRO A 32 2.34 -14.26 -6.72
CA PRO A 32 2.82 -15.55 -6.22
C PRO A 32 4.35 -15.65 -6.32
N GLY A 33 5.00 -16.12 -5.27
CA GLY A 33 6.46 -16.33 -5.23
C GLY A 33 7.31 -15.09 -4.92
N LYS A 34 6.71 -13.89 -4.81
CA LYS A 34 7.40 -12.68 -4.34
C LYS A 34 6.54 -11.95 -3.33
N LYS A 35 6.93 -12.05 -2.05
CA LYS A 35 6.24 -11.34 -0.98
C LYS A 35 6.66 -9.88 -0.94
N THR A 36 5.68 -8.98 -0.97
CA THR A 36 5.89 -7.55 -0.77
C THR A 36 5.86 -7.24 0.72
N LYS A 37 6.78 -6.39 1.19
CA LYS A 37 6.83 -6.03 2.61
C LYS A 37 5.59 -5.21 3.00
N THR A 38 5.12 -5.41 4.23
CA THR A 38 4.07 -4.61 4.87
C THR A 38 4.26 -4.63 6.37
N THR A 39 3.53 -3.79 7.13
CA THR A 39 3.51 -3.84 8.60
C THR A 39 2.16 -4.29 9.13
N GLU A 40 2.11 -4.74 10.39
CA GLU A 40 0.83 -5.07 11.06
C GLU A 40 -0.10 -3.85 11.14
N TRP A 41 0.43 -2.64 11.33
CA TRP A 41 -0.41 -1.43 11.33
C TRP A 41 -1.16 -1.22 10.02
N ILE A 42 -0.49 -1.44 8.87
CA ILE A 42 -1.16 -1.35 7.57
C ILE A 42 -2.31 -2.36 7.52
N LEU A 43 -2.03 -3.62 7.87
CA LEU A 43 -3.03 -4.69 7.81
C LEU A 43 -4.20 -4.47 8.78
N ALA A 44 -3.93 -4.02 10.00
CA ALA A 44 -4.96 -3.69 10.98
C ALA A 44 -5.86 -2.55 10.49
N ARG A 45 -5.27 -1.53 9.83
CA ARG A 45 -6.04 -0.42 9.26
C ARG A 45 -6.85 -0.83 8.03
N VAL A 46 -6.32 -1.71 7.17
CA VAL A 46 -7.09 -2.32 6.07
C VAL A 46 -8.31 -3.06 6.62
N GLU A 47 -8.11 -3.92 7.61
CA GLU A 47 -9.19 -4.68 8.25
C GLU A 47 -10.23 -3.76 8.87
N ALA A 48 -9.82 -2.74 9.62
CA ALA A 48 -10.72 -1.76 10.21
C ALA A 48 -11.52 -0.99 9.16
N MET A 49 -10.87 -0.57 8.06
CA MET A 49 -11.54 0.14 6.97
C MET A 49 -12.55 -0.76 6.25
N LEU A 50 -12.19 -2.00 5.93
CA LEU A 50 -13.10 -2.95 5.27
C LEU A 50 -14.31 -3.29 6.15
N ASN A 51 -14.12 -3.47 7.47
CA ASN A 51 -15.23 -3.69 8.40
C ASN A 51 -16.18 -2.49 8.50
N ASN A 52 -15.74 -1.28 8.15
CA ASN A 52 -16.59 -0.09 8.08
C ASN A 52 -17.34 0.05 6.75
N VAL A 53 -17.05 -0.77 5.74
CA VAL A 53 -17.80 -0.79 4.48
C VAL A 53 -19.04 -1.67 4.65
N GLU A 54 -20.25 -1.08 4.63
CA GLU A 54 -21.51 -1.81 4.87
C GLU A 54 -21.73 -3.04 3.96
N ALA A 55 -21.18 -3.01 2.75
CA ALA A 55 -21.27 -4.13 1.80
C ALA A 55 -20.40 -5.34 2.19
N PHE A 56 -19.40 -5.15 3.05
CA PHE A 56 -18.48 -6.20 3.47
C PHE A 56 -18.96 -6.85 4.76
N LYS A 57 -19.39 -8.12 4.65
CA LYS A 57 -19.63 -8.96 5.81
C LYS A 57 -18.30 -9.34 6.46
N LYS A 58 -18.29 -9.50 7.78
CA LYS A 58 -17.11 -9.93 8.55
C LYS A 58 -16.39 -11.14 7.94
N GLU A 59 -17.14 -12.18 7.55
CA GLU A 59 -16.57 -13.39 6.93
C GLU A 59 -15.82 -13.11 5.62
N ALA A 60 -16.30 -12.15 4.82
CA ALA A 60 -15.64 -11.73 3.59
C ALA A 60 -14.36 -10.94 3.89
N VAL A 61 -14.38 -10.08 4.92
CA VAL A 61 -13.18 -9.38 5.39
C VAL A 61 -12.13 -10.38 5.89
N ASP A 62 -12.53 -11.36 6.70
CA ASP A 62 -11.61 -12.37 7.25
C ASP A 62 -10.93 -13.18 6.12
N GLN A 63 -11.71 -13.61 5.11
CA GLN A 63 -11.18 -14.31 3.93
C GLN A 63 -10.22 -13.43 3.12
N GLN A 64 -10.55 -12.16 2.96
CA GLN A 64 -9.72 -11.22 2.23
C GLN A 64 -8.41 -10.95 2.97
N MET A 65 -8.46 -10.69 4.28
CA MET A 65 -7.27 -10.49 5.10
C MET A 65 -6.38 -11.74 5.12
N SER A 66 -6.98 -12.93 5.19
CA SER A 66 -6.26 -14.20 5.05
C SER A 66 -5.51 -14.28 3.72
N THR A 67 -6.17 -13.89 2.63
CA THR A 67 -5.58 -13.87 1.29
C THR A 67 -4.41 -12.88 1.21
N ILE A 68 -4.61 -11.63 1.66
CA ILE A 68 -3.56 -10.59 1.65
C ILE A 68 -2.32 -11.08 2.42
N ARG A 69 -2.51 -11.67 3.60
CA ARG A 69 -1.43 -12.20 4.45
C ARG A 69 -0.59 -13.28 3.77
N GLN A 70 -1.12 -14.00 2.79
CA GLN A 70 -0.35 -14.98 2.00
C GLN A 70 0.65 -14.33 1.03
N PHE A 71 0.35 -13.11 0.55
CA PHE A 71 1.15 -12.40 -0.47
C PHE A 71 2.13 -11.38 0.09
N VAL A 72 2.09 -11.14 1.41
CA VAL A 72 2.94 -10.14 2.06
C VAL A 72 3.94 -10.75 3.03
N ASP A 73 5.02 -10.01 3.26
CA ASP A 73 6.01 -10.28 4.30
C ASP A 73 5.85 -9.20 5.39
N ILE A 74 5.50 -9.62 6.59
CA ILE A 74 5.13 -8.70 7.66
C ILE A 74 6.39 -8.36 8.43
N VAL A 75 6.80 -7.10 8.36
CA VAL A 75 7.96 -6.58 9.11
C VAL A 75 7.46 -5.94 10.38
N GLU A 76 7.80 -6.53 11.52
CA GLU A 76 7.45 -6.01 12.84
C GLU A 76 8.47 -4.97 13.30
N LYS A 77 7.97 -3.87 13.88
CA LYS A 77 8.75 -2.98 14.72
C LYS A 77 7.87 -2.50 15.87
N ASP A 78 8.41 -2.62 17.09
CA ASP A 78 7.73 -2.50 18.39
C ASP A 78 7.46 -1.04 18.82
N ASP A 79 7.11 -0.16 17.87
CA ASP A 79 6.74 1.23 18.17
C ASP A 79 5.39 1.51 17.53
N HIS A 80 4.37 1.60 18.39
CA HIS A 80 2.98 1.87 18.04
C HIS A 80 2.88 3.08 17.09
N PRO A 81 2.58 2.87 15.79
CA PRO A 81 2.28 3.99 14.92
C PRO A 81 0.98 4.65 15.38
N SER A 82 1.02 5.98 15.44
CA SER A 82 -0.10 6.87 15.71
C SER A 82 -1.34 6.51 14.89
N ASP A 83 -2.52 6.88 15.39
CA ASP A 83 -3.76 6.84 14.60
C ASP A 83 -3.71 7.81 13.40
N GLU A 84 -2.69 8.68 13.34
CA GLU A 84 -2.40 9.56 12.23
C GLU A 84 -1.79 8.81 11.02
N TRP A 85 -2.43 9.01 9.86
CA TRP A 85 -2.02 8.42 8.58
C TRP A 85 -0.57 8.76 8.20
N LYS A 86 -0.17 10.02 8.38
CA LYS A 86 1.16 10.48 7.99
C LYS A 86 2.25 9.71 8.73
N GLU A 87 2.17 9.70 10.06
CA GLU A 87 3.16 9.06 10.92
C GLU A 87 3.18 7.54 10.70
N GLY A 88 2.00 6.92 10.57
CA GLY A 88 1.90 5.49 10.33
C GLY A 88 2.50 5.04 9.00
N LEU A 89 2.25 5.77 7.90
CA LEU A 89 2.84 5.45 6.59
C LEU A 89 4.36 5.63 6.58
N VAL A 90 4.87 6.73 7.16
CA VAL A 90 6.32 6.99 7.25
C VAL A 90 7.01 5.92 8.13
N ALA A 91 6.42 5.60 9.28
CA ALA A 91 6.95 4.56 10.16
C ALA A 91 6.96 3.19 9.48
N ALA A 92 5.89 2.84 8.75
CA ALA A 92 5.81 1.59 8.03
C ALA A 92 6.85 1.49 6.90
N ALA A 93 7.06 2.55 6.14
CA ALA A 93 8.07 2.59 5.09
C ALA A 93 9.49 2.41 5.67
N LYS A 94 9.79 3.12 6.77
CA LYS A 94 11.06 3.01 7.50
C LYS A 94 11.26 1.61 8.07
N ALA A 95 10.24 0.98 8.63
CA ALA A 95 10.29 -0.39 9.15
C ALA A 95 10.54 -1.42 8.04
N ALA A 96 9.91 -1.25 6.87
CA ALA A 96 10.16 -2.08 5.70
C ALA A 96 11.51 -1.82 5.02
N GLY A 97 12.20 -0.72 5.39
CA GLY A 97 13.45 -0.30 4.78
C GLY A 97 13.26 0.17 3.34
N VAL A 98 12.10 0.74 3.02
CA VAL A 98 11.79 1.30 1.70
C VAL A 98 11.67 2.82 1.78
N LYS A 99 11.76 3.48 0.62
CA LYS A 99 11.65 4.94 0.52
C LYS A 99 10.39 5.42 -0.18
N ARG A 100 9.50 4.52 -0.61
CA ARG A 100 8.34 4.86 -1.42
C ARG A 100 7.10 4.20 -0.85
N VAL A 101 5.99 4.93 -0.83
CA VAL A 101 4.68 4.48 -0.38
C VAL A 101 3.69 4.79 -1.49
N ILE A 102 2.92 3.77 -1.92
CA ILE A 102 1.78 4.02 -2.80
C ILE A 102 0.56 4.28 -1.92
N THR A 103 -0.07 5.44 -2.06
CA THR A 103 -1.30 5.81 -1.34
C THR A 103 -2.12 6.79 -2.18
N ASP A 104 -3.42 6.61 -2.15
CA ASP A 104 -4.44 7.45 -2.77
C ASP A 104 -5.20 8.27 -1.72
N HIS A 105 -4.68 8.33 -0.48
CA HIS A 105 -5.30 9.08 0.59
C HIS A 105 -5.28 10.59 0.28
N PRO A 106 -6.42 11.30 0.34
CA PRO A 106 -6.56 12.67 -0.16
C PRO A 106 -5.61 13.67 0.51
N ASP A 107 -5.29 13.47 1.80
CA ASP A 107 -4.34 14.32 2.56
C ASP A 107 -2.89 14.35 2.01
N PHE A 108 -2.58 13.47 1.06
CA PHE A 108 -1.27 13.36 0.40
C PHE A 108 -1.31 13.70 -1.10
N ALA A 109 -2.46 14.10 -1.65
CA ALA A 109 -2.59 14.39 -3.07
C ALA A 109 -1.64 15.50 -3.57
N ASP A 110 -1.32 16.48 -2.70
CA ASP A 110 -0.41 17.59 -2.99
C ASP A 110 0.98 17.42 -2.34
N LYS A 111 1.35 16.20 -1.92
CA LYS A 111 2.61 15.93 -1.22
C LYS A 111 3.40 14.82 -1.91
N ASP A 112 4.57 15.18 -2.44
CA ASP A 112 5.44 14.22 -3.13
C ASP A 112 6.38 13.49 -2.17
N GLU A 113 6.75 14.08 -1.03
CA GLU A 113 7.67 13.50 -0.05
C GLU A 113 7.33 13.92 1.39
N ILE A 114 7.44 12.99 2.33
CA ILE A 114 7.34 13.23 3.76
C ILE A 114 8.47 12.51 4.50
N ASP A 115 9.29 13.24 5.25
CA ASP A 115 10.36 12.67 6.09
C ASP A 115 11.30 11.72 5.34
N GLY A 116 11.61 12.05 4.07
CA GLY A 116 12.45 11.25 3.17
C GLY A 116 11.76 10.02 2.56
N ILE A 117 10.43 9.94 2.68
CA ILE A 117 9.58 8.90 2.08
C ILE A 117 8.74 9.54 0.98
N GLU A 118 8.94 9.09 -0.26
CA GLU A 118 8.17 9.50 -1.43
C GLU A 118 6.75 8.91 -1.34
N LEU A 119 5.74 9.75 -1.58
CA LEU A 119 4.34 9.35 -1.65
C LEU A 119 3.86 9.42 -3.09
N ILE A 120 3.26 8.33 -3.58
CA ILE A 120 2.91 8.18 -4.99
C ILE A 120 1.48 7.68 -5.07
N SER A 121 0.64 8.31 -5.91
CA SER A 121 -0.69 7.77 -6.17
C SER A 121 -0.63 6.50 -7.03
N SER A 122 -1.67 5.67 -6.95
CA SER A 122 -1.78 4.46 -7.76
C SER A 122 -1.67 4.76 -9.25
N ASP A 123 -2.32 5.83 -9.73
CA ASP A 123 -2.23 6.29 -11.12
C ASP A 123 -0.81 6.70 -11.52
N ALA A 124 -0.15 7.54 -10.71
CA ALA A 124 1.19 8.02 -10.99
C ALA A 124 2.19 6.85 -11.06
N TRP A 125 2.08 5.89 -10.13
CA TRP A 125 2.93 4.71 -10.14
C TRP A 125 2.70 3.85 -11.39
N LEU A 126 1.45 3.64 -11.81
CA LEU A 126 1.16 2.87 -13.03
C LEU A 126 1.75 3.55 -14.28
N VAL A 127 1.66 4.88 -14.38
CA VAL A 127 2.29 5.64 -15.47
C VAL A 127 3.80 5.40 -15.47
N GLU A 128 4.47 5.53 -14.31
CA GLU A 128 5.90 5.27 -14.17
C GLU A 128 6.30 3.85 -14.63
N GLN A 129 5.46 2.85 -14.33
CA GLN A 129 5.71 1.47 -14.78
C GLN A 129 5.56 1.25 -16.29
N THR A 130 5.02 2.22 -17.02
CA THR A 130 4.83 2.18 -18.48
C THR A 130 5.76 3.10 -19.24
N THR A 131 6.38 4.07 -18.57
CA THR A 131 7.39 4.92 -19.18
C THR A 131 8.70 4.14 -19.38
N PRO A 132 9.23 4.06 -20.62
CA PRO A 132 10.52 3.44 -20.85
C PRO A 132 11.61 4.21 -20.09
N PRO A 133 12.64 3.52 -19.56
CA PRO A 133 13.75 4.21 -18.90
C PRO A 133 14.38 5.21 -19.88
N PRO A 134 14.83 6.39 -19.41
CA PRO A 134 15.49 7.36 -20.27
C PRO A 134 16.68 6.69 -20.98
N PRO A 135 16.94 7.03 -22.26
CA PRO A 135 18.06 6.49 -23.00
C PRO A 135 19.36 6.70 -22.19
N PRO A 136 20.24 5.69 -22.09
CA PRO A 136 21.53 5.89 -21.43
C PRO A 136 22.34 6.93 -22.21
N GLY A 137 22.52 8.12 -21.62
CA GLY A 137 23.45 9.14 -22.08
C GLY A 137 22.80 10.36 -22.74
N ALA A 138 22.84 11.47 -22.03
CA ALA A 138 23.10 12.79 -22.60
C ALA A 138 24.47 13.25 -22.04
#